data_AF-A0A1K2HKQ1-F1
#
_entry.id   AF-A0A1K2HKQ1-F1
#
_cell.length_a   1.000
_cell.length_b   1.000
_cell.length_c   1.000
_cell.angle_alpha   90.00
_cell.angle_beta   90.00
_cell.angle_gamma   90.00
#
_symmetry.space_group_name_H-M   'P 1'
#
loop_
_entity.id
_entity.type
_entity.pdbx_description
1 polymer ?
#
loop_
_entity_poly.entity_id
_entity_poly.type
_entity_poly.pdbx_seq_one_letter_code
_entity_poly.pdbx_strand_id
1 'polypeptide(L)' 'MITLLANQSIKIYNLKHKDDKQEELTTEYVELLTSPLELAEYKSAITEAMFKGTARNIESELETKNKAGK' A
#
# COMPACT_ATOMS: atom_id res chain seq x y z
N MET A 1 -8.99 3.12 5.97
CA MET A 1 -7.91 2.69 5.05
C MET A 1 -7.28 3.88 4.34
N ILE A 2 -8.05 4.70 3.60
CA ILE A 2 -7.50 5.84 2.84
C ILE A 2 -6.84 6.89 3.74
N THR A 3 -7.45 7.25 4.87
CA THR A 3 -6.86 8.17 5.85
C THR A 3 -5.48 7.70 6.32
N LEU A 4 -5.29 6.39 6.54
CA LEU A 4 -3.99 5.83 6.93
C LEU A 4 -2.95 6.01 5.83
N LEU A 5 -3.33 5.76 4.57
CA LEU A 5 -2.45 5.93 3.42
C LEU A 5 -2.11 7.41 3.17
N ALA A 6 -3.10 8.30 3.25
CA ALA A 6 -2.93 9.73 3.11
C ALA A 6 -2.00 10.31 4.19
N ASN A 7 -2.07 9.79 5.42
CA ASN A 7 -1.21 10.22 6.51
C ASN A 7 0.23 9.68 6.44
N GLN A 8 0.59 8.80 5.48
CA GLN A 8 1.95 8.24 5.43
C GLN A 8 3.02 9.32 5.19
N SER A 9 2.77 10.27 4.29
CA SER A 9 3.70 11.38 4.02
C SER A 9 3.87 12.28 5.25
N ILE A 10 2.76 12.63 5.92
CA ILE A 10 2.74 13.41 7.16
C ILE A 10 3.51 12.68 8.26
N LYS A 11 3.29 11.37 8.44
CA LYS A 11 4.02 10.57 9.43
C LYS A 11 5.53 10.52 9.15
N ILE A 12 5.92 10.38 7.87
CA ILE A 12 7.34 10.41 7.48
C ILE A 12 7.95 11.79 7.74
N TYR A 13 7.22 12.87 7.44
CA TYR A 13 7.65 14.24 7.73
C TYR A 13 7.85 14.43 9.24
N ASN A 14 6.85 14.06 10.04
CA ASN A 14 6.86 14.18 11.50
C ASN A 14 7.95 13.34 12.17
N LEU A 15 8.37 12.24 11.54
CA LEU A 15 9.50 11.44 12.03
C LEU A 15 10.83 12.19 11.90
N LYS A 16 10.98 13.02 10.86
CA LYS A 16 12.18 13.82 10.57
C LYS A 16 12.17 15.19 11.25
N HIS A 17 11.00 15.76 11.53
CA HIS A 17 10.81 17.09 12.10
C HIS A 17 10.07 17.00 13.43
N LYS A 18 10.80 16.76 14.52
CA LYS A 18 10.21 16.52 15.84
C LYS A 18 9.61 17.78 16.47
N ASP A 19 10.18 18.94 16.16
CA ASP A 19 9.81 20.23 16.73
C ASP A 19 8.82 21.03 15.84
N ASP A 20 8.62 20.57 14.61
CA ASP A 20 7.68 21.14 13.64
C ASP A 20 6.85 20.00 13.05
N LYS A 21 5.84 19.54 13.81
CA LYS A 21 4.98 18.45 13.37
C LYS A 21 3.76 18.99 12.65
N GLN A 22 3.43 18.35 11.54
CA GLN A 22 2.18 18.53 10.82
C GLN A 22 1.07 17.70 11.49
N GLU A 23 -0.14 18.24 11.50
CA GLU A 23 -1.32 17.54 11.98
C GLU A 23 -1.73 16.43 10.99
N GLU A 24 -2.14 15.29 11.53
CA GLU A 24 -2.64 14.18 10.72
C GLU A 24 -4.10 14.42 10.30
N LEU A 25 -4.46 13.97 9.10
CA LEU A 25 -5.84 14.02 8.62
C LEU A 25 -6.73 13.11 9.46
N THR A 26 -7.93 13.60 9.79
CA THR A 26 -8.98 12.81 10.44
C THR A 26 -9.80 12.05 9.39
N THR A 27 -10.48 10.99 9.82
CA THR A 27 -11.40 10.25 8.95
C THR A 27 -12.51 11.16 8.43
N GLU A 28 -13.10 11.97 9.31
CA GLU A 28 -14.17 12.92 8.97
C GLU A 28 -13.75 13.89 7.85
N TYR A 29 -12.53 14.42 7.92
CA TYR A 29 -12.03 15.36 6.91
C TYR A 29 -11.80 14.68 5.57
N VAL A 30 -11.25 13.46 5.59
CA VAL A 30 -11.04 12.69 4.35
C VAL A 30 -12.37 12.35 3.70
N GLU A 31 -13.37 11.93 4.48
CA GLU A 31 -14.71 11.62 3.96
C GLU A 31 -15.43 12.87 3.43
N LEU A 32 -15.29 14.01 4.09
CA LEU A 32 -15.87 15.27 3.61
C LEU A 32 -15.24 15.74 2.29
N LEU A 33 -13.94 15.49 2.11
CA LEU A 33 -13.17 15.90 0.93
C LEU A 33 -13.16 14.86 -0.19
N THR A 34 -13.82 13.71 0.00
CA THR A 34 -13.84 12.62 -0.98
C THR A 34 -15.27 12.21 -1.28
N SER A 35 -15.68 12.30 -2.53
CA SER A 35 -17.02 11.84 -2.91
C SER A 35 -17.16 10.31 -2.75
N PRO A 36 -18.38 9.79 -2.53
CA PRO A 36 -18.61 8.35 -2.47
C PRO A 36 -18.14 7.59 -3.73
N LEU A 37 -18.18 8.23 -4.89
CA LEU A 37 -17.69 7.67 -6.15
C LEU A 37 -16.17 7.49 -6.13
N GLU A 38 -15.43 8.55 -5.79
CA GLU A 38 -13.96 8.50 -5.68
C GLU A 38 -13.51 7.48 -4.63
N LEU A 39 -14.25 7.36 -3.52
CA LEU A 39 -13.95 6.37 -2.49
C LEU A 39 -13.99 4.93 -3.03
N ALA A 40 -14.95 4.61 -3.89
CA ALA A 40 -15.07 3.31 -4.53
C ALA A 40 -13.94 3.05 -5.55
N GLU A 41 -13.55 4.07 -6.30
CA GLU A 41 -12.43 4.01 -7.25
C GLU A 41 -11.10 3.78 -6.52
N TYR A 42 -10.80 4.57 -5.48
CA TYR A 42 -9.61 4.40 -4.67
C TYR A 42 -9.54 3.01 -4.04
N LYS A 43 -10.66 2.50 -3.52
CA LYS A 43 -10.71 1.14 -2.95
C LYS A 43 -10.35 0.08 -4.00
N SER A 44 -10.89 0.20 -5.21
CA SER A 44 -10.61 -0.73 -6.31
C SER A 44 -9.14 -0.67 -6.73
N ALA A 45 -8.61 0.53 -6.95
CA ALA A 45 -7.21 0.75 -7.33
C ALA A 45 -6.23 0.23 -6.27
N ILE A 46 -6.49 0.49 -4.99
CA ILE A 46 -5.66 -0.02 -3.88
C ILE A 46 -5.69 -1.55 -3.85
N THR A 47 -6.86 -2.17 -4.01
CA THR A 47 -7.00 -3.62 -4.00
C THR A 47 -6.24 -4.26 -5.17
N GLU A 48 -6.32 -3.68 -6.36
CA GLU A 48 -5.58 -4.12 -7.53
C GLU A 48 -4.06 -3.97 -7.34
N ALA A 49 -3.61 -2.85 -6.80
CA ALA A 49 -2.20 -2.62 -6.49
C ALA A 49 -1.66 -3.62 -5.46
N MET A 50 -2.44 -3.94 -4.42
CA MET A 50 -2.09 -4.96 -3.44
C MET A 50 -2.01 -6.35 -4.07
N PHE A 51 -2.94 -6.70 -4.96
CA PHE A 51 -2.91 -7.96 -5.69
C PHE A 51 -1.66 -8.05 -6.59
N LYS A 52 -1.35 -7.00 -7.35
CA LYS A 52 -0.17 -6.94 -8.22
C LYS A 52 1.14 -6.95 -7.43
N GLY A 53 1.22 -6.21 -6.32
CA GLY A 53 2.41 -6.11 -5.48
C GLY A 53 2.71 -7.37 -4.66
N THR A 54 1.69 -8.21 -4.41
CA THR A 54 1.85 -9.51 -3.72
C THR A 54 2.00 -10.69 -4.67
N ALA A 55 1.75 -10.51 -5.97
CA ALA A 55 2.07 -11.47 -7.02
C ALA A 55 3.59 -11.60 -7.17
N ARG A 56 4.20 -12.48 -6.36
CA ARG A 56 5.57 -12.93 -6.58
C ARG A 56 5.59 -13.69 -7.90
N ASN A 57 6.31 -13.20 -8.91
CA ASN A 57 6.77 -14.06 -10.01
C ASN A 57 7.79 -15.04 -9.41
N ILE A 58 7.30 -16.11 -8.81
CA ILE A 58 8.14 -17.26 -8.46
C ILE A 58 8.37 -17.97 -9.78
N GLU A 59 9.43 -17.61 -10.50
CA GLU A 59 10.00 -18.56 -11.44
C GLU A 59 10.55 -19.70 -10.60
N SER A 60 9.81 -20.81 -10.54
CA SER A 60 10.33 -22.06 -10.01
C SER A 60 11.55 -22.41 -10.85
N GLU A 61 12.73 -22.41 -10.23
CA GLU A 61 13.91 -23.04 -10.84
C GLU A 61 13.49 -24.45 -11.28
N LEU A 62 13.62 -24.72 -12.58
CA LEU A 62 13.32 -26.04 -13.15
C LEU A 62 14.19 -27.03 -12.38
N GLU A 63 13.59 -27.82 -11.49
CA GLU A 63 14.31 -28.88 -10.80
C GLU A 63 14.99 -29.75 -11.85
N THR A 64 16.31 -29.64 -11.96
CA THR A 64 17.13 -30.60 -12.68
C THR A 64 16.99 -31.91 -11.92
N LYS A 65 16.00 -32.71 -12.32
CA LYS A 65 15.80 -34.09 -11.89
C LYS A 65 17.16 -34.75 -11.84
N ASN A 66 17.58 -35.14 -10.63
CA ASN A 66 18.78 -35.95 -10.41
C ASN A 66 18.68 -37.25 -11.22
N LYS A 67 19.19 -37.22 -12.46
CA LYS A 67 19.57 -38.39 -13.24
C LYS A 67 21.04 -38.65 -12.97
N ALA A 68 21.34 -39.47 -11.97
CA ALA A 68 22.46 -40.41 -11.96
C ALA A 68 22.65 -41.01 -10.56
N GLY A 69 21.94 -42.10 -10.29
CA GLY A 69 22.38 -43.11 -9.33
C GLY A 69 22.43 -44.43 -10.08
N LYS A 70 23.61 -44.79 -10.57
CA LYS A 70 23.95 -46.14 -11.03
C LYS A 70 24.03 -47.08 -9.85
#